data_AF-A0A4R8GI75-F1
#
_entry.id   AF-A0A4R8GI75-F1
#
_cell.length_a   1.000
_cell.length_b   1.000
_cell.length_c   1.000
_cell.angle_alpha   90.00
_cell.angle_beta   90.00
_cell.angle_gamma   90.00
#
_symmetry.space_group_name_H-M   'P 1'
#
loop_
_entity.id
_entity.type
_entity.pdbx_description
1 polymer ?
#
loop_
_entity_poly.entity_id
_entity_poly.type
_entity_poly.pdbx_seq_one_letter_code
_entity_poly.pdbx_strand_id
1 'polypeptide(L)' 'MWILTLFLHDRVKMFEYDNKDEARTEFEKANGCKILSEIIHFRDFEKRGS' A
#
# COMPACT_ATOMS: atom_id res chain seq x y z
N MET A 1 5.94 4.89 -2.14
CA MET A 1 5.04 3.97 -2.88
C MET A 1 4.23 3.17 -1.86
N TRP A 2 3.00 2.79 -2.19
CA TRP A 2 2.08 2.09 -1.29
C TRP A 2 1.56 0.84 -1.98
N ILE A 3 1.54 -0.29 -1.26
CA ILE A 3 1.01 -1.56 -1.75
C ILE A 3 -0.21 -1.97 -0.92
N LEU A 4 -1.34 -2.13 -1.58
CA LEU A 4 -2.54 -2.73 -1.01
C LEU A 4 -2.57 -4.22 -1.39
N THR A 5 -2.49 -5.09 -0.40
CA THR A 5 -2.63 -6.53 -0.58
C THR A 5 -4.00 -6.97 -0.07
N LEU A 6 -4.78 -7.61 -0.94
CA LEU A 6 -6.09 -8.19 -0.62
C LEU A 6 -5.97 -9.71 -0.65
N PHE A 7 -6.29 -10.34 0.47
CA PHE A 7 -6.40 -11.79 0.61
C PHE A 7 -7.85 -12.18 0.34
N LEU A 8 -8.09 -12.75 -0.83
CA LEU A 8 -9.35 -13.37 -1.21
C LEU A 8 -9.27 -14.87 -0.89
N HIS A 9 -10.42 -15.54 -0.87
CA HIS A 9 -10.52 -16.95 -0.47
C HIS A 9 -9.56 -17.88 -1.22
N ASP A 10 -9.35 -17.63 -2.50
CA ASP A 10 -8.61 -18.49 -3.44
C ASP A 10 -7.38 -17.82 -4.04
N ARG A 11 -7.14 -16.54 -3.74
CA ARG A 11 -6.08 -15.75 -4.39
C ARG A 11 -5.66 -14.53 -3.58
N VAL A 12 -4.44 -14.09 -3.85
CA VAL A 12 -3.93 -12.81 -3.37
C VAL A 12 -3.91 -11.83 -4.53
N LYS A 13 -4.41 -10.61 -4.31
CA LYS A 13 -4.29 -9.49 -5.24
C LYS A 13 -3.45 -8.39 -4.62
N MET A 14 -2.56 -7.80 -5.39
CA MET A 14 -1.71 -6.69 -4.97
C MET A 14 -1.93 -5.51 -5.92
N PHE A 15 -2.04 -4.32 -5.34
CA PHE A 15 -2.23 -3.07 -6.06
C PHE A 15 -1.17 -2.08 -5.61
N GLU A 16 -0.58 -1.36 -6.56
CA GLU A 16 0.45 -0.36 -6.34
C GLU A 16 -0.13 1.05 -6.51
N TYR A 17 0.27 1.94 -5.60
CA TYR A 17 -0.15 3.33 -5.59
C TYR A 17 1.05 4.24 -5.29
N ASP A 18 1.10 5.39 -5.93
CA ASP A 18 2.18 6.35 -5.72
C ASP A 18 2.00 7.15 -4.41
N ASN A 19 0.75 7.46 -4.06
CA ASN A 19 0.42 8.28 -2.90
C ASN A 19 -0.43 7.54 -1.85
N LYS A 20 -0.35 8.04 -0.61
CA LYS A 20 -1.01 7.44 0.54
C LYS A 20 -2.53 7.57 0.49
N ASP A 21 -3.02 8.71 0.02
CA ASP A 21 -4.45 9.05 0.10
C ASP A 21 -5.29 8.20 -0.85
N GLU A 22 -4.80 7.94 -2.07
CA GLU A 22 -5.40 6.98 -3.00
C GLU A 22 -5.39 5.57 -2.42
N ALA A 23 -4.24 5.11 -1.94
CA ALA A 23 -4.11 3.76 -1.39
C ALA A 23 -5.03 3.55 -0.17
N ARG A 24 -5.19 4.58 0.67
CA ARG A 24 -6.08 4.57 1.82
C ARG A 24 -7.54 4.56 1.41
N THR A 25 -7.91 5.37 0.43
CA THR A 25 -9.28 5.43 -0.09
C THR A 25 -9.72 4.06 -0.61
N GLU A 26 -8.85 3.37 -1.36
CA GLU A 26 -9.13 2.04 -1.87
C GLU A 26 -9.07 0.96 -0.77
N PHE A 27 -8.19 1.10 0.21
CA PHE A 27 -8.19 0.25 1.39
C PHE A 27 -9.52 0.34 2.14
N GLU A 28 -10.07 1.54 2.36
CA GLU A 28 -11.35 1.72 3.07
C GLU A 28 -12.53 1.10 2.30
N LYS A 29 -12.54 1.19 0.96
CA LYS A 29 -13.57 0.57 0.10
C LYS A 29 -13.46 -0.95 -0.01
N ALA A 30 -12.26 -1.51 0.13
CA ALA A 30 -12.04 -2.95 -0.01
C ALA A 30 -12.65 -3.73 1.17
N ASN A 31 -13.33 -4.84 0.92
CA ASN A 31 -13.84 -5.72 1.97
C ASN A 31 -12.98 -6.99 2.10
N GLY A 32 -13.03 -7.62 3.28
CA GLY A 32 -12.28 -8.85 3.58
C GLY A 32 -10.92 -8.60 4.25
N CYS A 33 -10.02 -9.57 4.15
CA CYS A 33 -8.69 -9.50 4.76
C CYS A 33 -7.75 -8.69 3.84
N LYS A 34 -7.25 -7.57 4.36
CA LYS A 34 -6.49 -6.58 3.60
C LYS A 34 -5.34 -6.02 4.43
N ILE A 35 -4.21 -5.77 3.78
CA ILE A 35 -3.03 -5.15 4.36
C ILE A 35 -2.60 -4.00 3.45
N LEU A 36 -2.36 -2.84 4.05
CA LEU A 36 -1.78 -1.69 3.37
C LEU A 36 -0.35 -1.50 3.89
N SER A 37 0.62 -1.50 2.98
CA SER A 37 2.05 -1.38 3.29
C SER A 37 2.67 -0.18 2.59
N GLU A 38 3.46 0.59 3.32
CA GLU A 38 4.30 1.65 2.75
C GLU A 38 5.64 1.06 2.31
N ILE A 39 6.02 1.32 1.07
CA ILE A 39 7.34 0.99 0.53
C ILE A 39 8.18 2.26 0.54
N ILE A 40 9.21 2.24 1.39
CA ILE A 40 10.17 3.33 1.56
C ILE A 40 11.46 2.88 0.90
N HIS A 41 11.91 3.60 -0.13
CA HIS A 41 13.23 3.32 -0.71
C HIS A 41 14.32 3.94 0.16
N PHE A 42 15.50 3.31 0.19
CA PHE A 42 16.66 3.86 0.91
C PHE A 42 16.96 5.33 0.54
N ARG A 43 16.71 5.72 -0.71
CA ARG A 43 16.86 7.11 -1.20
C ARG A 43 15.85 8.09 -0.59
N ASP A 44 14.67 7.62 -0.18
CA ASP A 44 13.67 8.44 0.51
C ASP A 44 14.07 8.72 1.97
N PHE A 45 14.88 7.83 2.55
CA PHE A 45 15.42 7.99 3.90
C PHE A 45 16.45 9.13 3.98
N GLU A 46 17.34 9.25 2.99
CA GLU A 46 18.33 10.33 2.95
C GLU A 46 17.69 11.72 2.85
N LYS A 47 16.55 11.85 2.14
CA LYS A 47 15.82 13.13 1.99
C LYS A 47 15.08 13.61 3.23
N ARG A 48 14.81 12.72 4.19
CA ARG A 48 14.17 13.09 5.47
C ARG A 48 15.16 13.48 6.55
N GLY A 49 16.45 13.27 6.32
CA GLY A 49 17.53 13.55 7.26
C GLY A 49 18.28 14.88 7.04
N SER A 50 17.87 15.69 6.07
CA SER A 50 18.49 16.97 5.70
C SER A 50 17.61 18.17 6.01
#